data_AF-A0A928BP31-F1
#
_entry.id   AF-A0A928BP31-F1
#
_cell.length_a   1.000
_cell.length_b   1.000
_cell.length_c   1.000
_cell.angle_alpha   90.00
_cell.angle_beta   90.00
_cell.angle_gamma   90.00
#
_symmetry.space_group_name_H-M   'P 1'
#
loop_
_entity.id
_entity.type
_entity.pdbx_description
1 polymer ?
#
loop_
_entity_poly.entity_id
_entity_poly.type
_entity_poly.pdbx_seq_one_letter_code
_entity_poly.pdbx_strand_id
1 'polypeptide(L)'
;MRKTVGKVTPEERTEIQTLFERKNGLMELAKIINADNTELYEKLVKDMGETSTKFQAWWDAMAKKYQWESAEGGNWEINFETCDISLVVK
;
A
#
# COMPACT_ATOMS: atom_id res chain seq x y z
N MET A 1 5.78 -19.35 -2.82
CA MET A 1 4.82 -19.60 -3.92
C MET A 1 4.13 -18.29 -4.32
N ARG A 2 3.84 -18.07 -5.60
CA ARG A 2 3.04 -16.92 -6.10
C ARG A 2 1.87 -17.44 -6.95
N LYS A 3 0.67 -16.90 -6.72
CA LYS A 3 -0.55 -17.25 -7.45
C LYS A 3 -1.37 -16.01 -7.74
N THR A 4 -1.82 -15.81 -8.98
CA THR A 4 -2.80 -14.76 -9.31
C THR A 4 -4.15 -15.14 -8.71
N VAL A 5 -4.71 -14.28 -7.86
CA VAL A 5 -5.96 -14.50 -7.11
C VAL A 5 -7.06 -13.51 -7.51
N GLY A 6 -6.74 -12.51 -8.32
CA GLY A 6 -7.74 -11.57 -8.79
C GLY A 6 -7.15 -10.51 -9.73
N LYS A 7 -8.01 -9.57 -10.10
CA LYS A 7 -7.69 -8.42 -10.93
C LYS A 7 -8.56 -7.25 -10.51
N VAL A 8 -7.97 -6.07 -10.39
CA VAL A 8 -8.69 -4.82 -10.09
C VAL A 8 -8.91 -4.01 -11.37
N THR A 9 -9.78 -2.99 -11.31
CA THR A 9 -9.93 -2.06 -12.44
C THR A 9 -8.74 -1.10 -12.53
N PRO A 10 -8.50 -0.46 -13.68
CA PRO A 10 -7.47 0.56 -13.81
C PRO A 10 -7.65 1.74 -12.84
N GLU A 11 -8.90 2.09 -12.52
CA GLU A 11 -9.23 3.16 -11.56
C GLU A 11 -8.79 2.75 -10.15
N GLU A 12 -9.21 1.56 -9.68
CA GLU A 12 -8.81 1.01 -8.38
C GLU A 12 -7.30 0.85 -8.28
N ARG A 13 -6.66 0.35 -9.34
CA ARG A 13 -5.20 0.28 -9.45
C ARG A 13 -4.55 1.66 -9.28
N THR A 14 -5.13 2.70 -9.90
CA THR A 14 -4.62 4.08 -9.80
C THR A 14 -4.74 4.63 -8.38
N GLU A 15 -5.82 4.30 -7.66
CA GLU A 15 -5.99 4.68 -6.26
C GLU A 15 -4.87 4.13 -5.38
N ILE A 16 -4.60 2.82 -5.45
CA ILE A 16 -3.54 2.20 -4.64
C ILE A 16 -2.14 2.61 -5.10
N GLN A 17 -1.95 2.86 -6.39
CA GLN A 17 -0.70 3.39 -6.92
C GLN A 17 -0.38 4.77 -6.34
N THR A 18 -1.37 5.66 -6.26
CA THR A 18 -1.22 6.99 -5.67
C THR A 18 -0.82 6.91 -4.19
N LEU A 19 -1.43 5.98 -3.44
CA LEU A 19 -1.08 5.76 -2.04
C LEU A 19 0.34 5.16 -1.89
N PHE A 20 0.73 4.25 -2.80
CA PHE A 20 2.08 3.68 -2.82
C PHE A 20 3.15 4.75 -3.09
N GLU A 21 2.95 5.59 -4.10
CA GLU A 21 3.85 6.68 -4.44
C GLU A 21 3.96 7.69 -3.31
N ARG A 22 2.83 8.06 -2.67
CA ARG A 22 2.83 8.92 -1.48
C ARG A 22 3.62 8.30 -0.33
N LYS A 23 3.40 7.01 -0.05
CA LYS A 23 4.13 6.29 1.01
C LYS A 23 5.64 6.30 0.73
N ASN A 24 6.06 6.05 -0.51
CA ASN A 24 7.46 6.11 -0.90
C ASN A 24 8.05 7.51 -0.73
N GLY A 25 7.34 8.56 -1.18
CA GLY A 25 7.77 9.93 -0.99
C GLY A 25 7.97 10.30 0.48
N LEU A 26 7.05 9.89 1.36
CA LEU A 26 7.18 10.11 2.81
C LEU A 26 8.36 9.32 3.41
N MET A 27 8.61 8.09 2.95
CA MET A 27 9.78 7.31 3.39
C MET A 27 11.10 7.94 2.97
N GLU A 28 11.19 8.52 1.77
CA GLU A 28 12.38 9.27 1.36
C GLU A 28 12.56 10.56 2.17
N LEU A 29 11.48 11.29 2.45
CA LEU A 29 11.52 12.46 3.35
C LEU A 29 12.00 12.09 4.76
N ALA A 30 11.58 10.94 5.28
CA ALA A 30 12.01 10.46 6.60
C ALA A 30 13.52 10.24 6.72
N LYS A 31 14.23 10.03 5.60
CA LYS A 31 15.69 9.89 5.61
C LYS A 31 16.43 11.22 5.74
N ILE A 32 15.78 12.34 5.41
CA ILE A 32 16.41 13.67 5.36
C ILE A 32 15.88 14.62 6.44
N ILE A 33 14.67 14.40 6.96
CA ILE A 33 14.10 15.25 8.01
C ILE A 33 14.73 14.84 9.36
N ASN A 34 15.38 15.81 10.00
CA ASN A 34 15.91 15.65 11.35
C ASN A 34 14.79 15.84 12.39
N ALA A 35 14.79 15.01 13.44
CA ALA A 35 13.91 15.10 14.59
C ALA A 35 14.02 16.42 15.35
N ASP A 36 15.15 17.13 15.23
CA ASP A 36 15.34 18.46 15.83
C ASP A 36 14.40 19.53 15.23
N ASN A 37 13.83 19.27 14.04
CA ASN A 37 12.73 20.08 13.50
C ASN A 37 11.39 19.42 13.88
N THR A 38 10.99 19.62 15.13
CA THR A 38 9.82 18.94 15.74
C THR A 38 8.54 19.13 14.92
N GLU A 39 8.24 20.34 14.43
CA GLU A 39 7.03 20.60 13.64
C GLU A 39 7.00 19.80 12.34
N LEU A 40 8.11 19.79 11.59
CA LEU A 40 8.20 19.02 10.34
C LEU A 40 8.21 17.52 10.61
N TYR A 41 8.87 17.08 11.68
CA TYR A 41 8.91 15.67 12.08
C TYR A 41 7.53 15.15 12.48
N GLU A 42 6.80 15.88 13.34
CA GLU A 42 5.44 15.51 13.75
C GLU A 42 4.48 15.44 12.56
N LYS A 43 4.56 16.43 11.66
CA LYS A 43 3.75 16.42 10.43
C LYS A 43 4.08 15.21 9.55
N LEU A 44 5.36 14.89 9.39
CA LEU A 44 5.80 13.73 8.62
C LEU A 44 5.27 12.42 9.23
N VAL A 45 5.42 12.23 10.54
CA VAL A 45 4.93 11.04 11.26
C VAL A 45 3.42 10.90 11.11
N LYS A 46 2.68 12.00 11.27
CA LYS A 46 1.23 12.02 11.07
C LYS A 46 0.86 11.60 9.64
N ASP A 47 1.48 12.20 8.63
CA ASP A 47 1.20 11.91 7.23
C ASP A 47 1.56 10.45 6.87
N MET A 48 2.63 9.90 7.44
CA MET A 48 3.00 8.49 7.30
C MET A 48 1.95 7.56 7.90
N GLY A 49 1.45 7.87 9.10
CA GLY A 49 0.40 7.10 9.76
C GLY A 49 -0.92 7.11 8.98
N GLU A 50 -1.36 8.29 8.54
CA GLU A 50 -2.57 8.44 7.71
C GLU A 50 -2.45 7.70 6.38
N THR A 51 -1.30 7.82 5.71
CA THR A 51 -1.06 7.16 4.40
C THR A 51 -1.02 5.65 4.57
N SER A 52 -0.37 5.14 5.61
CA SER A 52 -0.30 3.69 5.89
C SER A 52 -1.69 3.10 6.20
N THR A 53 -2.50 3.83 6.97
CA THR A 53 -3.88 3.43 7.28
C THR A 53 -4.75 3.35 6.02
N LYS A 54 -4.67 4.37 5.16
CA LYS A 54 -5.41 4.39 3.88
C LYS A 54 -4.95 3.27 2.94
N PHE A 55 -3.64 3.02 2.88
CA PHE A 55 -3.06 1.95 2.06
C PHE A 55 -3.58 0.57 2.49
N GLN A 56 -3.56 0.27 3.79
CA GLN A 56 -4.10 -0.98 4.31
C GLN A 56 -5.61 -1.10 4.10
N ALA A 57 -6.36 -0.03 4.36
CA ALA A 57 -7.81 -0.02 4.18
C ALA A 57 -8.23 -0.31 2.73
N TRP A 58 -7.46 0.15 1.74
CA TRP A 58 -7.71 -0.18 0.34
C TRP A 58 -7.54 -1.69 0.09
N TRP A 59 -6.46 -2.31 0.59
CA TRP A 59 -6.25 -3.76 0.46
C TRP A 59 -7.37 -4.56 1.11
N ASP A 60 -7.78 -4.19 2.32
CA ASP A 60 -8.87 -4.85 3.05
C ASP A 60 -10.20 -4.72 2.29
N ALA A 61 -10.49 -3.53 1.77
CA ALA A 61 -11.70 -3.27 1.00
C ALA A 61 -11.76 -4.08 -0.30
N MET A 62 -10.65 -4.12 -1.06
CA MET A 62 -10.60 -4.85 -2.33
C MET A 62 -10.58 -6.36 -2.13
N ALA A 63 -9.83 -6.86 -1.15
CA ALA A 63 -9.85 -8.27 -0.78
C ALA A 63 -11.26 -8.73 -0.38
N LYS A 64 -12.00 -7.90 0.37
CA LYS A 64 -13.41 -8.15 0.70
C LYS A 64 -14.32 -8.04 -0.51
N LYS A 65 -14.15 -7.05 -1.39
CA LYS A 65 -14.98 -6.85 -2.58
C LYS A 65 -14.87 -8.02 -3.55
N TYR A 66 -13.65 -8.47 -3.82
CA TYR A 66 -13.34 -9.49 -4.81
C TYR A 66 -13.16 -10.89 -4.22
N GLN A 67 -13.26 -11.02 -2.90
CA GLN A 67 -13.13 -12.29 -2.17
C GLN A 67 -11.81 -13.01 -2.50
N TRP A 68 -10.69 -12.28 -2.49
CA TRP A 68 -9.39 -12.86 -2.80
C TRP A 68 -9.01 -13.93 -1.81
N GLU A 69 -8.45 -15.02 -2.33
CA GLU A 69 -7.81 -16.06 -1.52
C GLU A 69 -6.69 -15.44 -0.67
N SER A 70 -6.63 -15.86 0.59
CA SER A 70 -5.57 -15.53 1.54
C SER A 70 -4.94 -16.81 2.07
N ALA A 71 -3.73 -16.68 2.61
CA ALA A 71 -3.02 -17.77 3.27
C ALA A 71 -2.30 -17.23 4.50
N GLU A 72 -2.15 -18.07 5.53
CA GLU A 72 -1.38 -17.72 6.73
C GLU A 72 0.06 -17.37 6.34
N GLY A 73 0.55 -16.23 6.84
CA GLY A 73 1.87 -15.69 6.49
C GLY A 73 1.99 -15.17 5.05
N GLY A 74 0.90 -15.13 4.29
CA GLY A 74 0.86 -14.60 2.93
C GLY A 74 0.59 -13.10 2.87
N ASN A 75 0.94 -12.49 1.74
CA ASN A 75 0.60 -11.11 1.40
C ASN A 75 0.08 -11.00 -0.03
N TRP A 76 -0.75 -9.99 -0.28
CA TRP A 76 -1.14 -9.63 -1.64
C TRP A 76 -0.13 -8.66 -2.25
N GLU A 77 0.05 -8.77 -3.57
CA GLU A 77 0.84 -7.88 -4.39
C GLU A 77 0.05 -7.52 -5.64
N ILE A 78 0.20 -6.28 -6.11
CA ILE A 78 -0.41 -5.80 -7.35
C ILE A 78 0.65 -5.64 -8.43
N ASN A 79 0.33 -6.07 -9.64
CA ASN A 79 1.04 -5.65 -10.84
C ASN A 79 0.38 -4.36 -11.38
N PHE A 80 1.09 -3.23 -11.31
CA PHE A 80 0.57 -1.93 -11.76
C PHE A 80 0.41 -1.79 -13.28
N GLU A 81 1.02 -2.67 -14.07
CA GLU A 81 0.87 -2.69 -15.52
C GLU A 81 -0.38 -3.49 -15.93
N THR A 82 -0.55 -4.68 -15.35
CA THR A 82 -1.62 -5.60 -15.74
C THR A 82 -2.87 -5.51 -14.88
N CYS A 83 -2.81 -4.85 -13.72
CA CYS A 83 -3.83 -4.81 -12.67
C CYS A 83 -4.07 -6.16 -11.95
N ASP A 84 -3.20 -7.14 -12.16
CA ASP A 84 -3.34 -8.46 -11.54
C ASP A 84 -2.94 -8.42 -10.06
N ILE A 85 -3.69 -9.16 -9.25
CA ILE A 85 -3.45 -9.33 -7.82
C ILE A 85 -2.92 -10.73 -7.58
N SER A 86 -1.77 -10.82 -6.94
CA SER A 86 -1.10 -12.07 -6.62
C SER A 86 -1.07 -12.30 -5.12
N LEU A 87 -1.44 -13.50 -4.66
CA LEU A 87 -1.10 -13.98 -3.33
C LEU A 87 0.32 -14.54 -3.37
N VAL A 88 1.18 -14.04 -2.48
CA VAL A 88 2.55 -14.48 -2.29
C VAL A 88 2.68 -15.07 -0.89
N VAL A 89 3.18 -16.30 -0.81
CA VAL A 89 3.47 -17.00 0.45
C VAL A 89 4.94 -17.36 0.45
N LYS A 90 5.64 -17.08 1.56
CA LYS A 90 7.05 -17.42 1.71
C LYS A 90 7.26 -18.93 1.85
#